data_AF-A0A139KMU1-F1
#
_entry.id   AF-A0A139KMU1-F1
#
_cell.length_a   1.000
_cell.length_b   1.000
_cell.length_c   1.000
_cell.angle_alpha   90.00
_cell.angle_beta   90.00
_cell.angle_gamma   90.00
#
_symmetry.space_group_name_H-M   'P 1'
#
loop_
_entity.id
_entity.type
_entity.pdbx_description
1 polymer ?
#
loop_
_entity_poly.entity_id
_entity_poly.type
_entity_poly.pdbx_seq_one_letter_code
_entity_poly.pdbx_strand_id
1 'polypeptide(L)'
;MLNPTIDFMAKGVQYSIPNTWESLTPYLFRSLIHDISLMAQGKLSIAMVRVNYVCRVMGWQLKKIKDSDGLANLTWLAEQVTFPFTIVYPDNDAALQDLDFETRKLCKRIPPHRLTGITIARYLSKQPYNYAVDSCFCKQQIPAIRIDDDELYSAYNIDTSFNRLTCSLTALQFIEARSLIGGSLDQLPLLAAILYYPEQYSSDGAHALAHKFVNLPTDELTAIAFNFQAFVNYLFTKTEFKLLTEAKNTKESAISTGALESLYNLSSDGLGDVYTVERMNILQYLAILRKKLIDTVRSLHSAKMEKIDIANETGLPIYIINDIL
;
A
#
# COMPACT_ATOMS: atom_id res chain seq x y z
N MET A 1 22.31 -2.01 -1.12
CA MET A 1 21.06 -1.24 -1.32
C MET A 1 20.19 -2.01 -2.30
N LEU A 2 18.87 -2.02 -2.12
CA LEU A 2 17.95 -2.58 -3.12
C LEU A 2 17.92 -1.62 -4.32
N ASN A 3 18.34 -2.11 -5.48
CA ASN A 3 18.38 -1.29 -6.68
C ASN A 3 16.96 -1.15 -7.27
N PRO A 4 16.58 0.05 -7.74
CA PRO A 4 15.27 0.28 -8.32
C PRO A 4 15.09 -0.41 -9.69
N THR A 5 16.19 -0.88 -10.27
CA THR A 5 16.26 -1.61 -11.54
C THR A 5 17.16 -2.84 -11.38
N ILE A 6 16.93 -3.84 -12.21
CA ILE A 6 17.84 -4.97 -12.45
C ILE A 6 18.48 -4.71 -13.82
N ASP A 7 19.74 -4.30 -13.81
CA ASP A 7 20.47 -3.98 -15.03
C ASP A 7 21.39 -5.13 -15.43
N PHE A 8 21.37 -5.50 -16.71
CA PHE A 8 22.21 -6.56 -17.25
C PHE A 8 22.59 -6.31 -18.71
N MET A 9 23.65 -6.96 -19.17
CA MET A 9 24.14 -6.84 -20.55
C MET A 9 24.02 -8.18 -21.26
N ALA A 10 23.45 -8.19 -22.46
CA ALA A 10 23.41 -9.36 -23.31
C ALA A 10 23.79 -8.98 -24.74
N LYS A 11 24.82 -9.64 -25.29
CA LYS A 11 25.34 -9.40 -26.66
C LYS A 11 25.67 -7.92 -26.92
N GLY A 12 26.24 -7.23 -25.94
CA GLY A 12 26.61 -5.81 -26.04
C GLY A 12 25.44 -4.82 -25.92
N VAL A 13 24.20 -5.30 -25.70
CA VAL A 13 23.04 -4.45 -25.45
C VAL A 13 22.75 -4.43 -23.95
N GLN A 14 22.55 -3.23 -23.41
CA GLN A 14 22.15 -3.03 -22.03
C GLN A 14 20.63 -3.13 -21.91
N TYR A 15 20.17 -3.87 -20.91
CA TYR A 15 18.77 -4.05 -20.56
C TYR A 15 18.54 -3.66 -19.11
N SER A 16 17.32 -3.24 -18.81
CA SER A 16 16.90 -2.85 -17.47
C SER A 16 15.49 -3.35 -17.19
N ILE A 17 15.30 -3.99 -16.04
CA ILE A 17 14.00 -4.44 -15.54
C ILE A 17 13.60 -3.59 -14.34
N PRO A 18 12.42 -2.95 -14.32
CA PRO A 18 11.95 -2.21 -13.15
C PRO A 18 11.84 -3.13 -11.92
N ASN A 19 12.30 -2.69 -10.76
CA ASN A 19 12.35 -3.49 -9.53
C ASN A 19 11.63 -2.82 -8.34
N THR A 20 10.68 -1.93 -8.62
CA THR A 20 9.83 -1.26 -7.63
C THR A 20 8.40 -1.15 -8.14
N TRP A 21 7.45 -0.97 -7.24
CA TRP A 21 6.08 -0.65 -7.63
C TRP A 21 6.03 0.65 -8.43
N GLU A 22 6.71 1.69 -7.97
CA GLU A 22 6.66 3.05 -8.54
C GLU A 22 7.18 3.12 -9.98
N SER A 23 8.00 2.16 -10.42
CA SER A 23 8.55 2.12 -11.78
C SER A 23 7.68 1.35 -12.77
N LEU A 24 6.57 0.73 -12.32
CA LEU A 24 5.66 0.00 -13.20
C LEU A 24 4.87 0.95 -14.12
N THR A 25 4.58 0.43 -15.32
CA THR A 25 3.52 0.94 -16.20
C THR A 25 2.16 0.38 -15.77
N PRO A 26 1.04 1.02 -16.13
CA PRO A 26 -0.29 0.50 -15.83
C PRO A 26 -0.53 -0.93 -16.33
N TYR A 27 0.00 -1.26 -17.52
CA TYR A 27 -0.06 -2.61 -18.07
C TYR A 27 0.68 -3.64 -17.21
N LEU A 28 1.93 -3.33 -16.82
CA LEU A 28 2.73 -4.22 -15.97
C LEU A 28 2.09 -4.40 -14.59
N PHE A 29 1.56 -3.32 -14.01
CA PHE A 29 0.85 -3.37 -12.73
C PHE A 29 -0.36 -4.30 -12.78
N ARG A 30 -1.31 -4.08 -13.71
CA ARG A 30 -2.51 -4.93 -13.84
C ARG A 30 -2.15 -6.41 -14.05
N SER A 31 -1.17 -6.65 -14.92
CA SER A 31 -0.69 -8.01 -15.20
C SER A 31 -0.08 -8.69 -13.97
N LEU A 32 0.65 -7.93 -13.14
CA LEU A 32 1.23 -8.43 -11.90
C LEU A 32 0.16 -8.70 -10.84
N ILE A 33 -0.86 -7.85 -10.72
CA ILE A 33 -1.98 -8.10 -9.81
C ILE A 33 -2.77 -9.34 -10.22
N HIS A 34 -2.99 -9.55 -11.52
CA HIS A 34 -3.60 -10.79 -12.02
C HIS A 34 -2.80 -12.04 -11.60
N ASP A 35 -1.47 -12.03 -11.78
CA ASP A 35 -0.61 -13.14 -11.33
C ASP A 35 -0.66 -13.35 -9.81
N ILE A 36 -0.69 -12.27 -9.03
CA ILE A 36 -0.81 -12.33 -7.56
C ILE A 36 -2.17 -12.92 -7.16
N SER A 37 -3.25 -12.60 -7.87
CA SER A 37 -4.58 -13.19 -7.67
C SER A 37 -4.57 -14.69 -7.96
N LEU A 38 -3.96 -15.12 -9.08
CA LEU A 38 -3.77 -16.54 -9.38
C LEU A 38 -2.92 -17.25 -8.34
N MET A 39 -1.89 -16.59 -7.81
CA MET A 39 -1.05 -17.11 -6.73
C MET A 39 -1.86 -17.28 -5.44
N ALA A 40 -2.69 -16.30 -5.06
CA ALA A 40 -3.57 -16.39 -3.90
C ALA A 40 -4.58 -17.55 -4.02
N GLN A 41 -4.99 -17.89 -5.25
CA GLN A 41 -5.85 -19.04 -5.55
C GLN A 41 -5.10 -20.38 -5.62
N GLY A 42 -3.78 -20.40 -5.38
CA GLY A 42 -2.94 -21.60 -5.48
C GLY A 42 -2.65 -22.06 -6.92
N LYS A 43 -2.99 -21.26 -7.93
CA LYS A 43 -2.81 -21.58 -9.36
C LYS A 43 -1.43 -21.18 -9.90
N LEU A 44 -0.71 -20.31 -9.20
CA LEU A 44 0.61 -19.82 -9.60
C LEU A 44 1.56 -19.81 -8.40
N SER A 45 2.82 -20.22 -8.60
CA SER A 45 3.84 -20.10 -7.55
C SER A 45 4.47 -18.71 -7.54
N ILE A 46 5.04 -18.29 -6.41
CA ILE A 46 5.79 -17.02 -6.27
C ILE A 46 6.91 -16.91 -7.30
N ALA A 47 7.64 -18.01 -7.54
CA ALA A 47 8.68 -18.06 -8.56
C ALA A 47 8.09 -17.78 -9.95
N MET A 48 6.92 -18.35 -10.27
CA MET A 48 6.27 -18.11 -11.55
C MET A 48 5.70 -16.69 -11.70
N VAL A 49 5.23 -16.05 -10.62
CA VAL A 49 4.86 -14.62 -10.65
C VAL A 49 6.05 -13.78 -11.11
N ARG A 50 7.24 -14.01 -10.53
CA ARG A 50 8.47 -13.29 -10.90
C ARG A 50 8.93 -13.59 -12.32
N VAL A 51 8.86 -14.86 -12.75
CA VAL A 51 9.19 -15.27 -14.12
C VAL A 51 8.26 -14.61 -15.13
N ASN A 52 6.95 -14.64 -14.89
CA ASN A 52 5.95 -13.99 -15.74
C ASN A 52 6.21 -12.49 -15.83
N TYR A 53 6.52 -11.84 -14.70
CA TYR A 53 6.87 -10.43 -14.66
C TYR A 53 8.08 -10.11 -15.55
N VAL A 54 9.20 -10.82 -15.39
CA VAL A 54 10.41 -10.63 -16.21
C VAL A 54 10.09 -10.85 -17.70
N CYS A 55 9.34 -11.92 -18.03
CA CYS A 55 8.95 -12.18 -19.40
C CYS A 55 8.13 -11.03 -20.01
N ARG A 56 7.19 -10.44 -19.26
CA ARG A 56 6.37 -9.31 -19.74
C ARG A 56 7.19 -8.05 -19.95
N VAL A 57 8.09 -7.71 -19.02
CA VAL A 57 8.97 -6.55 -19.15
C VAL A 57 9.83 -6.68 -20.42
N MET A 58 10.35 -7.88 -20.67
CA MET A 58 11.26 -8.12 -21.78
C MET A 58 10.56 -8.47 -23.10
N GLY A 59 9.23 -8.62 -23.11
CA GLY A 59 8.47 -9.11 -24.28
C GLY A 59 8.79 -10.56 -24.65
N TRP A 60 9.31 -11.36 -23.71
CA TRP A 60 9.67 -12.75 -23.94
C TRP A 60 8.48 -13.67 -23.78
N GLN A 61 8.46 -14.73 -24.59
CA GLN A 61 7.46 -15.80 -24.48
C GLN A 61 8.12 -17.01 -23.82
N LEU A 62 7.73 -17.32 -22.59
CA LEU A 62 8.29 -18.43 -21.81
C LEU A 62 8.31 -19.74 -22.62
N LYS A 63 7.24 -20.05 -23.36
CA LYS A 63 7.10 -21.25 -24.20
C LYS A 63 8.16 -21.37 -25.32
N LYS A 64 8.83 -20.26 -25.68
CA LYS A 64 9.88 -20.22 -26.71
C LYS A 64 11.29 -20.43 -26.14
N ILE A 65 11.47 -20.34 -24.82
CA ILE A 65 12.76 -20.56 -24.14
C ILE A 65 12.83 -22.04 -23.81
N LYS A 66 13.62 -22.81 -24.57
CA LYS A 66 13.67 -24.28 -24.46
C LYS A 66 15.01 -24.80 -23.95
N ASP A 67 16.08 -24.03 -24.13
CA ASP A 67 17.40 -24.42 -23.68
C ASP A 67 17.57 -24.22 -22.18
N SER A 68 18.37 -25.09 -21.57
CA SER A 68 18.60 -25.11 -20.12
C SER A 68 19.24 -23.81 -19.63
N ASP A 69 20.16 -23.25 -20.41
CA ASP A 69 20.88 -22.02 -20.04
C ASP A 69 19.95 -20.82 -20.05
N GLY A 70 19.07 -20.70 -21.06
CA GLY A 70 18.03 -19.69 -21.14
C GLY A 70 17.06 -19.74 -19.97
N LEU A 71 16.63 -20.94 -19.56
CA LEU A 71 15.77 -21.13 -18.38
C LEU A 71 16.51 -20.79 -17.07
N ALA A 72 17.78 -21.16 -16.94
CA ALA A 72 18.61 -20.82 -15.79
C ALA A 72 18.81 -19.30 -15.66
N ASN A 73 19.12 -18.63 -16.77
CA ASN A 73 19.26 -17.17 -16.82
C ASN A 73 17.96 -16.45 -16.47
N LEU A 74 16.82 -16.93 -16.99
CA LEU A 74 15.51 -16.38 -16.66
C LEU A 74 15.17 -16.55 -15.19
N THR A 75 15.45 -17.73 -14.62
CA THR A 75 15.26 -18.00 -13.18
C THR A 75 16.13 -17.08 -12.34
N TRP A 76 17.39 -16.90 -12.74
CA TRP A 76 18.32 -15.99 -12.06
C TRP A 76 17.87 -14.52 -12.10
N LEU A 77 17.32 -14.05 -13.23
CA LEU A 77 16.72 -12.72 -13.32
C LEU A 77 15.47 -12.60 -12.44
N ALA A 78 14.59 -13.61 -12.47
CA ALA A 78 13.38 -13.63 -11.68
C ALA A 78 13.66 -13.60 -10.17
N GLU A 79 14.70 -14.29 -9.69
CA GLU A 79 15.10 -14.27 -8.27
C GLU A 79 15.62 -12.91 -7.79
N GLN A 80 16.10 -12.05 -8.70
CA GLN A 80 16.51 -10.68 -8.38
C GLN A 80 15.35 -9.69 -8.28
N VAL A 81 14.13 -10.13 -8.62
CA VAL A 81 12.91 -9.34 -8.47
C VAL A 81 12.53 -9.30 -6.99
N THR A 82 12.83 -8.17 -6.34
CA THR A 82 12.75 -7.99 -4.87
C THR A 82 11.44 -7.36 -4.39
N PHE A 83 10.72 -6.70 -5.28
CA PHE A 83 9.26 -6.54 -5.21
C PHE A 83 8.62 -7.71 -6.00
N PRO A 84 7.32 -8.03 -5.94
CA PRO A 84 6.25 -7.46 -5.14
C PRO A 84 6.10 -8.17 -3.78
N PHE A 85 7.09 -8.91 -3.31
CA PHE A 85 6.97 -9.72 -2.09
C PHE A 85 7.91 -9.26 -0.98
N THR A 86 7.48 -9.52 0.25
CA THR A 86 8.32 -9.48 1.45
C THR A 86 8.41 -10.87 2.05
N ILE A 87 9.54 -11.18 2.68
CA ILE A 87 9.76 -12.42 3.40
C ILE A 87 9.27 -12.23 4.84
N VAL A 88 8.48 -13.17 5.35
CA VAL A 88 7.98 -13.18 6.74
C VAL A 88 8.60 -14.36 7.46
N TYR A 89 9.37 -14.08 8.50
CA TYR A 89 9.99 -15.09 9.36
C TYR A 89 9.09 -15.42 10.56
N PRO A 90 9.31 -16.57 11.22
CA PRO A 90 8.58 -16.94 12.43
C PRO A 90 8.60 -15.87 13.53
N ASP A 91 7.63 -15.97 14.45
CA ASP A 91 7.51 -15.13 15.65
C ASP A 91 7.52 -13.62 15.35
N ASN A 92 6.78 -13.21 14.30
CA ASN A 92 6.70 -11.82 13.85
C ASN A 92 8.07 -11.19 13.56
N ASP A 93 8.90 -11.91 12.79
CA ASP A 93 10.27 -11.52 12.47
C ASP A 93 11.17 -11.31 13.71
N ALA A 94 10.98 -12.08 14.78
CA ALA A 94 11.79 -11.98 16.01
C ALA A 94 13.31 -11.99 15.72
N ALA A 95 13.73 -12.84 14.78
CA ALA A 95 15.13 -12.94 14.32
C ALA A 95 15.71 -11.64 13.73
N LEU A 96 14.87 -10.66 13.39
CA LEU A 96 15.29 -9.41 12.78
C LEU A 96 15.18 -8.19 13.71
N GLN A 97 14.76 -8.37 14.98
CA GLN A 97 14.45 -7.26 15.89
C GLN A 97 15.67 -6.38 16.21
N ASP A 98 16.84 -7.00 16.41
CA ASP A 98 18.07 -6.31 16.79
C ASP A 98 18.90 -5.82 15.60
N LEU A 99 18.41 -6.02 14.37
CA LEU A 99 19.11 -5.61 13.16
C LEU A 99 18.87 -4.13 12.88
N ASP A 100 19.89 -3.46 12.33
CA ASP A 100 19.71 -2.13 11.79
C ASP A 100 18.70 -2.13 10.63
N PHE A 101 18.15 -0.94 10.34
CA PHE A 101 17.08 -0.78 9.37
C PHE A 101 17.44 -1.30 7.97
N GLU A 102 18.66 -1.05 7.49
CA GLU A 102 19.07 -1.44 6.14
C GLU A 102 19.30 -2.95 6.05
N THR A 103 19.95 -3.57 7.04
CA THR A 103 20.11 -5.03 7.09
C THR A 103 18.76 -5.72 7.17
N ARG A 104 17.85 -5.25 8.05
CA ARG A 104 16.49 -5.79 8.16
C ARG A 104 15.75 -5.69 6.83
N LYS A 105 15.85 -4.55 6.14
CA LYS A 105 15.24 -4.34 4.82
C LYS A 105 15.74 -5.34 3.78
N LEU A 106 17.04 -5.63 3.75
CA LEU A 106 17.60 -6.65 2.87
C LEU A 106 17.07 -8.05 3.22
N CYS A 107 17.08 -8.43 4.50
CA CYS A 107 16.58 -9.73 4.97
C CYS A 107 15.09 -9.96 4.67
N LYS A 108 14.29 -8.90 4.59
CA LYS A 108 12.87 -8.94 4.25
C LYS A 108 12.60 -9.02 2.74
N ARG A 109 13.61 -8.89 1.87
CA ARG A 109 13.43 -8.74 0.42
C ARG A 109 14.21 -9.75 -0.41
N ILE A 110 15.40 -10.10 0.05
CA ILE A 110 16.30 -11.03 -0.63
C ILE A 110 16.25 -12.38 0.10
N PRO A 111 16.01 -13.49 -0.60
CA PRO A 111 16.04 -14.82 0.01
C PRO A 111 17.37 -15.06 0.74
N PRO A 112 17.37 -15.70 1.92
CA PRO A 112 18.58 -15.88 2.72
C PRO A 112 19.79 -16.49 2.00
N HIS A 113 19.56 -17.41 1.06
CA HIS A 113 20.64 -18.04 0.28
C HIS A 113 21.28 -17.11 -0.77
N ARG A 114 20.64 -15.96 -1.08
CA ARG A 114 21.16 -14.91 -1.96
C ARG A 114 21.74 -13.72 -1.21
N LEU A 115 21.59 -13.67 0.12
CA LEU A 115 22.19 -12.61 0.95
C LEU A 115 23.69 -12.85 1.08
N THR A 116 24.49 -12.07 0.36
CA THR A 116 25.96 -12.05 0.49
C THR A 116 26.39 -11.02 1.53
N GLY A 117 27.34 -11.38 2.40
CA GLY A 117 27.91 -10.47 3.39
C GLY A 117 27.02 -10.15 4.60
N ILE A 118 25.87 -10.82 4.74
CA ILE A 118 24.97 -10.66 5.90
C ILE A 118 25.14 -11.86 6.85
N THR A 119 25.68 -11.63 8.04
CA THR A 119 26.04 -12.69 9.01
C THR A 119 24.88 -13.61 9.37
N ILE A 120 23.67 -13.04 9.56
CA ILE A 120 22.48 -13.80 9.98
C ILE A 120 21.86 -14.64 8.85
N ALA A 121 22.28 -14.46 7.59
CA ALA A 121 21.68 -15.14 6.43
C ALA A 121 21.69 -16.67 6.55
N ARG A 122 22.76 -17.26 7.09
CA ARG A 122 22.87 -18.72 7.29
C ARG A 122 21.88 -19.25 8.34
N TYR A 123 21.51 -18.43 9.32
CA TYR A 123 20.49 -18.78 10.29
C TYR A 123 19.10 -18.66 9.66
N LEU A 124 18.82 -17.54 8.97
CA LEU A 124 17.55 -17.30 8.30
C LEU A 124 17.24 -18.36 7.23
N SER A 125 18.25 -18.90 6.55
CA SER A 125 18.06 -19.96 5.54
C SER A 125 17.54 -21.29 6.10
N LYS A 126 17.66 -21.50 7.42
CA LYS A 126 17.14 -22.68 8.13
C LYS A 126 15.74 -22.47 8.69
N GLN A 127 15.24 -21.23 8.67
CA GLN A 127 13.92 -20.90 9.20
C GLN A 127 12.84 -21.20 8.16
N PRO A 128 11.66 -21.71 8.57
CA PRO A 128 10.51 -21.85 7.69
C PRO A 128 9.87 -20.46 7.48
N TYR A 129 10.36 -19.72 6.50
CA TYR A 129 9.83 -18.40 6.14
C TYR A 129 8.78 -18.49 5.03
N ASN A 130 7.84 -17.55 5.05
CA ASN A 130 6.79 -17.39 4.04
C ASN A 130 7.01 -16.09 3.24
N TYR A 131 6.23 -15.91 2.19
CA TYR A 131 6.16 -14.65 1.46
C TYR A 131 4.80 -13.99 1.67
N ALA A 132 4.81 -12.68 1.87
CA ALA A 132 3.63 -11.84 1.86
C ALA A 132 3.72 -10.82 0.72
N VAL A 133 2.58 -10.46 0.14
CA VAL A 133 2.53 -9.40 -0.88
C VAL A 133 2.88 -8.07 -0.23
N ASP A 134 3.83 -7.37 -0.83
CA ASP A 134 4.22 -6.01 -0.47
C ASP A 134 3.16 -5.02 -0.96
N SER A 135 2.21 -4.73 -0.09
CA SER A 135 1.10 -3.81 -0.35
C SER A 135 1.38 -2.43 0.23
N CYS A 136 2.57 -1.86 0.03
CA CYS A 136 2.93 -0.54 0.58
C CYS A 136 3.77 0.27 -0.41
N PHE A 137 3.12 1.12 -1.20
CA PHE A 137 3.79 2.01 -2.16
C PHE A 137 2.97 3.29 -2.40
N CYS A 138 3.60 4.33 -2.94
CA CYS A 138 2.99 5.66 -3.09
C CYS A 138 2.93 6.10 -4.55
N LYS A 139 2.07 5.45 -5.35
CA LYS A 139 1.83 5.82 -6.75
C LYS A 139 0.46 5.36 -7.22
N GLN A 140 -0.27 6.23 -7.91
CA GLN A 140 -1.46 5.85 -8.67
C GLN A 140 -1.01 5.09 -9.93
N GLN A 141 -1.28 3.78 -9.99
CA GLN A 141 -0.85 2.90 -11.08
C GLN A 141 -1.90 2.79 -12.19
N ILE A 142 -3.14 3.19 -11.91
CA ILE A 142 -4.26 3.16 -12.84
C ILE A 142 -4.82 4.59 -12.88
N PRO A 143 -4.20 5.51 -13.65
CA PRO A 143 -4.60 6.92 -13.62
C PRO A 143 -5.95 7.18 -14.30
N ALA A 144 -6.39 6.27 -15.15
CA ALA A 144 -7.69 6.33 -15.78
C ALA A 144 -8.19 4.95 -16.20
N ILE A 145 -9.51 4.81 -16.29
CA ILE A 145 -10.21 3.63 -16.81
C ILE A 145 -11.15 4.06 -17.93
N ARG A 146 -11.46 3.13 -18.83
CA ARG A 146 -12.42 3.32 -19.92
C ARG A 146 -13.59 2.38 -19.73
N ILE A 147 -14.79 2.91 -19.87
CA ILE A 147 -16.04 2.15 -19.86
C ILE A 147 -16.76 2.44 -21.17
N ASP A 148 -17.34 1.41 -21.78
CA ASP A 148 -18.14 1.49 -23.01
C ASP A 148 -17.44 2.24 -24.17
N ASP A 149 -16.15 1.95 -24.34
CA ASP A 149 -15.22 2.43 -25.38
C ASP A 149 -14.96 3.95 -25.50
N ASP A 150 -15.85 4.82 -24.99
CA ASP A 150 -15.74 6.28 -25.14
C ASP A 150 -15.71 7.07 -23.81
N GLU A 151 -16.12 6.51 -22.68
CA GLU A 151 -16.14 7.22 -21.40
C GLU A 151 -14.83 7.00 -20.63
N LEU A 152 -14.01 8.06 -20.52
CA LEU A 152 -12.78 8.06 -19.74
C LEU A 152 -13.03 8.63 -18.35
N TYR A 153 -12.75 7.82 -17.33
CA TYR A 153 -12.82 8.24 -15.93
C TYR A 153 -11.40 8.37 -15.36
N SER A 154 -11.05 9.54 -14.84
CA SER A 154 -9.76 9.79 -14.22
C SER A 154 -9.79 9.43 -12.73
N ALA A 155 -8.70 8.82 -12.25
CA ALA A 155 -8.53 8.53 -10.84
C ALA A 155 -8.11 9.78 -10.05
N TYR A 156 -8.10 9.65 -8.72
CA TYR A 156 -7.35 10.55 -7.86
C TYR A 156 -5.85 10.56 -8.17
N ASN A 157 -5.21 11.70 -7.94
CA ASN A 157 -3.79 11.93 -8.16
C ASN A 157 -3.00 11.74 -6.86
N ILE A 158 -1.79 11.19 -7.00
CA ILE A 158 -0.74 11.18 -5.98
C ILE A 158 0.49 11.80 -6.64
N ASP A 159 1.08 12.80 -5.99
CA ASP A 159 2.35 13.39 -6.42
C ASP A 159 3.31 13.41 -5.23
N THR A 160 4.53 12.94 -5.45
CA THR A 160 5.62 12.94 -4.47
C THR A 160 6.82 13.79 -4.92
N SER A 161 6.65 14.58 -5.98
CA SER A 161 7.67 15.46 -6.52
C SER A 161 8.14 16.45 -5.44
N PHE A 162 9.41 16.86 -5.53
CA PHE A 162 10.02 17.78 -4.57
C PHE A 162 9.98 17.29 -3.11
N ASN A 163 9.98 15.96 -2.91
CA ASN A 163 9.90 15.31 -1.61
C ASN A 163 8.67 15.74 -0.79
N ARG A 164 7.57 16.08 -1.46
CA ARG A 164 6.30 16.42 -0.80
C ARG A 164 5.19 15.56 -1.36
N LEU A 165 4.48 14.90 -0.45
CA LEU A 165 3.26 14.17 -0.79
C LEU A 165 2.10 15.16 -0.98
N THR A 166 1.44 15.08 -2.12
CA THR A 166 0.13 15.67 -2.34
C THR A 166 -0.82 14.60 -2.89
N CYS A 167 -2.11 14.75 -2.60
CA CYS A 167 -3.15 13.84 -3.05
C CYS A 167 -4.42 14.63 -3.36
N SER A 168 -5.18 14.25 -4.38
CA SER A 168 -6.41 14.96 -4.74
C SER A 168 -7.66 14.46 -4.02
N LEU A 169 -7.58 13.38 -3.25
CA LEU A 169 -8.73 12.84 -2.52
C LEU A 169 -9.26 13.83 -1.48
N THR A 170 -10.58 13.91 -1.38
CA THR A 170 -11.27 14.58 -0.27
C THR A 170 -11.36 13.65 0.94
N ALA A 171 -11.63 14.22 2.12
CA ALA A 171 -11.78 13.47 3.35
C ALA A 171 -12.93 12.44 3.25
N LEU A 172 -14.11 12.86 2.78
CA LEU A 172 -15.26 11.96 2.63
C LEU A 172 -14.98 10.83 1.63
N GLN A 173 -14.47 11.17 0.45
CA GLN A 173 -14.12 10.19 -0.59
C GLN A 173 -13.12 9.14 -0.07
N PHE A 174 -12.11 9.57 0.69
CA PHE A 174 -11.15 8.67 1.32
C PHE A 174 -11.77 7.78 2.39
N ILE A 175 -12.61 8.33 3.27
CA ILE A 175 -13.26 7.60 4.36
C ILE A 175 -14.16 6.51 3.79
N GLU A 176 -15.00 6.84 2.82
CA GLU A 176 -15.91 5.88 2.20
C GLU A 176 -15.14 4.82 1.40
N ALA A 177 -14.17 5.20 0.57
CA ALA A 177 -13.31 4.23 -0.12
C ALA A 177 -12.59 3.30 0.86
N ARG A 178 -12.09 3.84 1.98
CA ARG A 178 -11.39 3.05 2.99
C ARG A 178 -12.30 2.08 3.72
N SER A 179 -13.57 2.42 3.92
CA SER A 179 -14.54 1.50 4.54
C SER A 179 -14.80 0.25 3.69
N LEU A 180 -14.54 0.30 2.38
CA LEU A 180 -14.72 -0.81 1.44
C LEU A 180 -13.48 -1.68 1.25
N ILE A 181 -12.35 -1.30 1.86
CA ILE A 181 -11.13 -2.13 1.86
C ILE A 181 -11.42 -3.47 2.54
N GLY A 182 -10.97 -4.57 1.93
CA GLY A 182 -11.16 -5.91 2.49
C GLY A 182 -12.62 -6.40 2.44
N GLY A 183 -13.49 -5.62 1.81
CA GLY A 183 -14.87 -5.99 1.50
C GLY A 183 -14.97 -7.11 0.46
N SER A 184 -16.19 -7.48 0.14
CA SER A 184 -16.50 -8.54 -0.82
C SER A 184 -16.36 -8.05 -2.28
N LEU A 185 -16.24 -8.99 -3.23
CA LEU A 185 -15.98 -8.67 -4.64
C LEU A 185 -17.08 -7.80 -5.29
N ASP A 186 -18.31 -7.92 -4.82
CA ASP A 186 -19.47 -7.12 -5.23
C ASP A 186 -19.41 -5.65 -4.78
N GLN A 187 -18.54 -5.31 -3.81
CA GLN A 187 -18.32 -3.94 -3.36
C GLN A 187 -17.25 -3.21 -4.18
N LEU A 188 -16.46 -3.93 -4.99
CA LEU A 188 -15.38 -3.33 -5.78
C LEU A 188 -15.86 -2.29 -6.81
N PRO A 189 -17.00 -2.45 -7.50
CA PRO A 189 -17.54 -1.42 -8.38
C PRO A 189 -17.80 -0.10 -7.65
N LEU A 190 -18.34 -0.16 -6.43
CA LEU A 190 -18.56 1.03 -5.62
C LEU A 190 -17.23 1.68 -5.21
N LEU A 191 -16.26 0.89 -4.74
CA LEU A 191 -14.93 1.39 -4.43
C LEU A 191 -14.29 2.11 -5.64
N ALA A 192 -14.36 1.50 -6.82
CA ALA A 192 -13.84 2.10 -8.03
C ALA A 192 -14.62 3.37 -8.42
N ALA A 193 -15.95 3.38 -8.33
CA ALA A 193 -16.76 4.58 -8.60
C ALA A 193 -16.43 5.74 -7.65
N ILE A 194 -16.13 5.44 -6.39
CA ILE A 194 -15.67 6.44 -5.42
C ILE A 194 -14.33 7.05 -5.86
N LEU A 195 -13.35 6.21 -6.22
CA LEU A 195 -11.98 6.64 -6.52
C LEU A 195 -11.81 7.33 -7.88
N TYR A 196 -12.75 7.11 -8.80
CA TYR A 196 -12.74 7.64 -10.18
C TYR A 196 -13.91 8.58 -10.45
N TYR A 197 -14.52 9.12 -9.40
CA TYR A 197 -15.64 10.05 -9.53
C TYR A 197 -15.18 11.32 -10.28
N PRO A 198 -15.81 11.67 -11.42
CA PRO A 198 -15.28 12.68 -12.35
C PRO A 198 -15.53 14.12 -11.91
N GLU A 199 -16.60 14.34 -11.14
CA GLU A 199 -17.01 15.66 -10.69
C GLU A 199 -16.62 15.87 -9.22
N GLN A 200 -17.25 16.86 -8.59
CA GLN A 200 -17.17 17.01 -7.16
C GLN A 200 -17.83 15.83 -6.45
N TYR A 201 -17.04 15.13 -5.63
CA TYR A 201 -17.47 13.91 -4.96
C TYR A 201 -18.82 14.05 -4.23
N SER A 202 -19.69 13.06 -4.43
CA SER A 202 -20.91 12.84 -3.64
C SER A 202 -21.15 11.34 -3.48
N SER A 203 -21.58 10.92 -2.30
CA SER A 203 -21.82 9.49 -1.99
C SER A 203 -22.93 8.92 -2.87
N ASP A 204 -24.04 9.64 -3.04
CA ASP A 204 -25.16 9.23 -3.89
C ASP A 204 -24.75 9.11 -5.36
N GLY A 205 -23.98 10.08 -5.87
CA GLY A 205 -23.46 10.04 -7.23
C GLY A 205 -22.50 8.86 -7.45
N ALA A 206 -21.61 8.59 -6.50
CA ALA A 206 -20.70 7.45 -6.57
C ALA A 206 -21.46 6.12 -6.58
N HIS A 207 -22.55 6.02 -5.79
CA HIS A 207 -23.41 4.84 -5.79
C HIS A 207 -24.13 4.65 -7.12
N ALA A 208 -24.68 5.72 -7.69
CA ALA A 208 -25.30 5.68 -9.02
C ALA A 208 -24.28 5.27 -10.10
N LEU A 209 -23.06 5.81 -10.03
CA LEU A 209 -21.96 5.48 -10.94
C LEU A 209 -21.47 4.03 -10.80
N ALA A 210 -21.55 3.45 -9.60
CA ALA A 210 -21.14 2.07 -9.34
C ALA A 210 -21.86 1.06 -10.24
N HIS A 211 -23.12 1.31 -10.61
CA HIS A 211 -23.87 0.47 -11.53
C HIS A 211 -23.23 0.37 -12.92
N LYS A 212 -22.58 1.43 -13.42
CA LYS A 212 -21.79 1.38 -14.66
C LYS A 212 -20.50 0.59 -14.46
N PHE A 213 -19.86 0.76 -13.30
CA PHE A 213 -18.56 0.17 -13.00
C PHE A 213 -18.63 -1.35 -12.77
N VAL A 214 -19.83 -1.92 -12.59
CA VAL A 214 -20.05 -3.37 -12.58
C VAL A 214 -19.55 -4.03 -13.88
N ASN A 215 -19.57 -3.30 -14.99
CA ASN A 215 -19.13 -3.81 -16.30
C ASN A 215 -17.60 -3.94 -16.43
N LEU A 216 -16.83 -3.39 -15.48
CA LEU A 216 -15.37 -3.50 -15.51
C LEU A 216 -14.93 -4.93 -15.20
N PRO A 217 -13.83 -5.42 -15.83
CA PRO A 217 -13.27 -6.72 -15.50
C PRO A 217 -12.90 -6.81 -14.02
N THR A 218 -13.19 -7.95 -13.39
CA THR A 218 -12.87 -8.21 -11.97
C THR A 218 -11.38 -7.99 -11.65
N ASP A 219 -10.49 -8.32 -12.59
CA ASP A 219 -9.06 -8.09 -12.43
C ASP A 219 -8.70 -6.59 -12.37
N GLU A 220 -9.40 -5.75 -13.13
CA GLU A 220 -9.20 -4.30 -13.11
C GLU A 220 -9.71 -3.69 -11.80
N LEU A 221 -10.90 -4.10 -11.36
CA LEU A 221 -11.45 -3.74 -10.05
C LEU A 221 -10.55 -4.17 -8.89
N THR A 222 -10.00 -5.38 -8.95
CA THR A 222 -9.05 -5.90 -7.95
C THR A 222 -7.75 -5.08 -7.93
N ALA A 223 -7.24 -4.70 -9.11
CA ALA A 223 -6.04 -3.88 -9.22
C ALA A 223 -6.25 -2.44 -8.69
N ILE A 224 -7.44 -1.86 -8.90
CA ILE A 224 -7.84 -0.57 -8.30
C ILE A 224 -7.83 -0.68 -6.78
N ALA A 225 -8.50 -1.69 -6.23
CA ALA A 225 -8.58 -1.90 -4.78
C ALA A 225 -7.20 -2.11 -4.16
N PHE A 226 -6.35 -2.92 -4.80
CA PHE A 226 -4.98 -3.14 -4.34
C PHE A 226 -4.12 -1.87 -4.39
N ASN A 227 -4.26 -1.05 -5.43
CA ASN A 227 -3.54 0.24 -5.52
C ASN A 227 -3.93 1.18 -4.37
N PHE A 228 -5.23 1.32 -4.12
CA PHE A 228 -5.74 2.16 -3.05
C PHE A 228 -5.31 1.64 -1.67
N GLN A 229 -5.42 0.32 -1.43
CA GLN A 229 -4.91 -0.32 -0.22
C GLN A 229 -3.43 -0.01 0.00
N ALA A 230 -2.62 -0.09 -1.05
CA ALA A 230 -1.19 0.13 -0.94
C ALA A 230 -0.85 1.58 -0.59
N PHE A 231 -1.63 2.53 -1.11
CA PHE A 231 -1.51 3.94 -0.74
C PHE A 231 -1.94 4.20 0.70
N VAL A 232 -3.05 3.59 1.16
CA VAL A 232 -3.50 3.66 2.57
C VAL A 232 -2.42 3.12 3.50
N ASN A 233 -1.85 1.95 3.18
CA ASN A 233 -0.74 1.36 3.93
C ASN A 233 0.47 2.29 3.95
N TYR A 234 0.81 2.93 2.82
CA TYR A 234 1.91 3.90 2.77
C TYR A 234 1.65 5.10 3.69
N LEU A 235 0.45 5.70 3.63
CA LEU A 235 0.08 6.83 4.49
C LEU A 235 0.28 6.49 5.98
N PHE A 236 -0.20 5.33 6.42
CA PHE A 236 -0.17 4.96 7.83
C PHE A 236 1.07 4.19 8.28
N THR A 237 2.07 3.96 7.42
CA THR A 237 3.31 3.28 7.82
C THR A 237 4.59 4.02 7.45
N LYS A 238 4.55 4.92 6.45
CA LYS A 238 5.71 5.64 5.92
C LYS A 238 5.64 7.15 6.10
N THR A 239 4.54 7.68 6.63
CA THR A 239 4.38 9.11 6.88
C THR A 239 4.15 9.40 8.36
N GLU A 240 4.10 10.69 8.72
CA GLU A 240 3.80 11.13 10.08
C GLU A 240 2.41 10.70 10.59
N PHE A 241 1.50 10.30 9.68
CA PHE A 241 0.17 9.79 10.02
C PHE A 241 0.19 8.39 10.61
N LYS A 242 1.34 7.70 10.64
CA LYS A 242 1.50 6.41 11.33
C LYS A 242 1.03 6.46 12.79
N LEU A 243 1.18 7.62 13.45
CA LEU A 243 0.70 7.84 14.82
C LEU A 243 -0.79 7.51 14.98
N LEU A 244 -1.60 7.80 13.95
CA LEU A 244 -3.04 7.58 13.97
C LEU A 244 -3.41 6.09 14.06
N THR A 245 -2.55 5.19 13.58
CA THR A 245 -2.80 3.73 13.60
C THR A 245 -2.09 2.97 14.71
N GLU A 246 -1.21 3.62 15.49
CA GLU A 246 -0.48 2.98 16.60
C GLU A 246 -1.32 2.92 17.89
N ALA A 247 -2.42 3.67 17.98
CA ALA A 247 -3.36 3.55 19.09
C ALA A 247 -3.98 2.13 19.09
N LYS A 248 -3.78 1.38 20.18
CA LYS A 248 -4.35 0.05 20.36
C LYS A 248 -5.88 0.11 20.33
N ASN A 249 -6.49 -0.92 19.73
CA ASN A 249 -7.93 -1.15 19.70
C ASN A 249 -8.49 -1.42 21.11
N THR A 250 -8.64 -0.38 21.94
CA THR A 250 -9.55 -0.41 23.09
C THR A 250 -10.90 0.08 22.62
N LYS A 251 -11.75 -0.86 22.15
CA LYS A 251 -13.09 -0.66 21.57
C LYS A 251 -13.13 0.34 20.40
N GLU A 252 -13.32 -0.18 19.18
CA GLU A 252 -13.59 0.59 17.96
C GLU A 252 -12.64 1.77 17.76
N SER A 253 -11.49 1.50 17.12
CA SER A 253 -10.58 2.57 16.73
C SER A 253 -11.36 3.69 16.04
N ALA A 254 -11.09 4.94 16.44
CA ALA A 254 -11.65 6.17 15.88
C ALA A 254 -11.46 6.29 14.35
N ILE A 255 -10.74 5.36 13.73
CA ILE A 255 -10.39 5.32 12.33
C ILE A 255 -11.14 4.22 11.56
N SER A 256 -11.69 3.21 12.24
CA SER A 256 -12.53 2.18 11.60
C SER A 256 -14.02 2.37 11.85
N THR A 257 -14.41 3.01 12.96
CA THR A 257 -15.83 3.22 13.31
C THR A 257 -16.18 4.69 13.58
N GLY A 258 -15.18 5.54 13.88
CA GLY A 258 -15.37 6.96 14.22
C GLY A 258 -14.87 7.98 13.18
N ALA A 259 -14.47 7.56 11.97
CA ALA A 259 -13.89 8.51 10.99
C ALA A 259 -14.93 9.50 10.44
N LEU A 260 -16.17 9.02 10.23
CA LEU A 260 -17.32 9.87 9.91
C LEU A 260 -17.70 10.75 11.09
N GLU A 261 -17.76 10.20 12.30
CA GLU A 261 -17.98 10.97 13.54
C GLU A 261 -16.92 12.06 13.73
N SER A 262 -15.68 11.78 13.35
CA SER A 262 -14.58 12.75 13.37
C SER A 262 -14.84 13.92 12.41
N LEU A 263 -15.48 13.73 11.26
CA LEU A 263 -15.88 14.85 10.39
C LEU A 263 -16.90 15.76 11.11
N TYR A 264 -17.91 15.17 11.74
CA TYR A 264 -18.93 15.93 12.50
C TYR A 264 -18.34 16.66 13.71
N ASN A 265 -17.40 16.04 14.42
CA ASN A 265 -16.69 16.66 15.53
C ASN A 265 -15.82 17.83 15.05
N LEU A 266 -15.15 17.69 13.89
CA LEU A 266 -14.38 18.80 13.31
C LEU A 266 -15.26 19.98 12.88
N SER A 267 -16.46 19.71 12.35
CA SER A 267 -17.42 20.77 12.07
C SER A 267 -17.89 21.46 13.35
N SER A 268 -18.19 20.67 14.40
CA SER A 268 -18.61 21.17 15.71
C SER A 268 -17.53 22.01 16.40
N ASP A 269 -16.25 21.69 16.17
CA ASP A 269 -15.09 22.43 16.67
C ASP A 269 -14.81 23.73 15.88
N GLY A 270 -15.67 24.11 14.94
CA GLY A 270 -15.60 25.39 14.24
C GLY A 270 -14.63 25.42 13.06
N LEU A 271 -14.19 24.27 12.53
CA LEU A 271 -13.33 24.20 11.33
C LEU A 271 -14.09 24.42 10.01
N GLY A 272 -15.42 24.54 10.07
CA GLY A 272 -16.30 24.76 8.93
C GLY A 272 -17.65 24.07 9.13
N ASP A 273 -18.57 24.26 8.20
CA ASP A 273 -19.74 23.40 8.12
C ASP A 273 -19.34 21.98 7.68
N VAL A 274 -20.24 21.02 7.88
CA VAL A 274 -20.00 19.60 7.56
C VAL A 274 -19.51 19.44 6.12
N TYR A 275 -20.13 20.16 5.20
CA TYR A 275 -19.80 20.15 3.78
C TYR A 275 -18.35 20.60 3.48
N THR A 276 -17.89 21.65 4.15
CA THR A 276 -16.50 22.14 4.03
C THR A 276 -15.52 21.09 4.55
N VAL A 277 -15.84 20.44 5.67
CA VAL A 277 -14.97 19.42 6.28
C VAL A 277 -14.93 18.14 5.44
N GLU A 278 -16.05 17.68 4.90
CA GLU A 278 -16.14 16.53 4.00
C GLU A 278 -15.26 16.69 2.74
N ARG A 279 -15.17 17.93 2.24
CA ARG A 279 -14.44 18.30 1.03
C ARG A 279 -12.99 18.67 1.27
N MET A 280 -12.57 18.73 2.53
CA MET A 280 -11.20 19.01 2.88
C MET A 280 -10.26 18.01 2.23
N ASN A 281 -9.07 18.47 1.84
CA ASN A 281 -8.04 17.59 1.33
C ASN A 281 -7.68 16.51 2.37
N ILE A 282 -7.50 15.26 1.94
CA ILE A 282 -7.21 14.16 2.86
C ILE A 282 -5.97 14.40 3.74
N LEU A 283 -4.90 14.99 3.19
CA LEU A 283 -3.67 15.21 3.95
C LEU A 283 -3.88 16.29 5.03
N GLN A 284 -4.69 17.30 4.73
CA GLN A 284 -5.08 18.33 5.70
C GLN A 284 -5.94 17.73 6.81
N TYR A 285 -6.93 16.91 6.45
CA TYR A 285 -7.78 16.21 7.41
C TYR A 285 -6.94 15.33 8.35
N LEU A 286 -6.05 14.50 7.81
CA LEU A 286 -5.17 13.63 8.61
C LEU A 286 -4.20 14.43 9.50
N ALA A 287 -3.69 15.57 9.01
CA ALA A 287 -2.84 16.45 9.80
C ALA A 287 -3.58 17.05 11.00
N ILE A 288 -4.84 17.44 10.83
CA ILE A 288 -5.69 17.95 11.92
C ILE A 288 -5.96 16.84 12.94
N LEU A 289 -6.34 15.63 12.49
CA LEU A 289 -6.55 14.50 13.40
C LEU A 289 -5.29 14.18 14.21
N ARG A 290 -4.14 14.17 13.55
CA ARG A 290 -2.84 13.94 14.19
C ARG A 290 -2.54 15.01 15.24
N LYS A 291 -2.77 16.28 14.91
CA LYS A 291 -2.57 17.39 15.83
C LYS A 291 -3.47 17.28 17.06
N LYS A 292 -4.76 16.98 16.86
CA LYS A 292 -5.71 16.79 17.96
C LYS A 292 -5.26 15.69 18.91
N LEU A 293 -4.83 14.54 18.39
CA LEU A 293 -4.33 13.44 19.23
C LEU A 293 -3.12 13.86 20.07
N ILE A 294 -2.17 14.61 19.47
CA ILE A 294 -1.00 15.15 20.18
C ILE A 294 -1.43 16.14 21.27
N ASP A 295 -2.36 17.05 20.97
CA ASP A 295 -2.84 18.06 21.91
C ASP A 295 -3.63 17.40 23.07
N THR A 296 -4.38 16.33 22.82
CA THR A 296 -5.03 15.52 23.87
C THR A 296 -4.00 14.91 24.81
N VAL A 297 -2.94 14.28 24.30
CA VAL A 297 -1.86 13.71 25.13
C VAL A 297 -1.21 14.79 26.01
N ARG A 298 -0.90 15.95 25.43
CA ARG A 298 -0.31 17.09 26.16
C ARG A 298 -1.26 17.63 27.22
N SER A 299 -2.55 17.74 26.92
CA SER A 299 -3.56 18.22 27.86
C SER A 299 -3.73 17.28 29.05
N LEU A 300 -3.79 15.96 28.82
CA LEU A 300 -3.88 14.97 29.90
C LEU A 300 -2.62 15.01 30.78
N HIS A 301 -1.44 15.15 30.18
CA HIS A 301 -0.20 15.32 30.93
C HIS A 301 -0.18 16.63 31.74
N SER A 302 -0.63 17.75 31.18
CA SER A 302 -0.78 19.02 31.90
C SER A 302 -1.77 18.92 33.06
N ALA A 303 -2.78 18.06 32.96
CA ALA A 303 -3.71 17.72 34.04
C ALA A 303 -3.09 16.79 35.11
N LYS A 304 -1.78 16.51 35.04
CA LYS A 304 -1.01 15.64 35.95
C LYS A 304 -1.45 14.18 35.92
N MET A 305 -2.03 13.72 34.81
CA MET A 305 -2.34 12.31 34.61
C MET A 305 -1.05 11.52 34.36
N GLU A 306 -0.93 10.34 34.98
CA GLU A 306 0.23 9.47 34.81
C GLU A 306 0.29 8.90 33.39
N LYS A 307 1.49 8.61 32.89
CA LYS A 307 1.69 8.15 31.50
C LYS A 307 0.94 6.85 31.17
N ILE A 308 0.75 5.99 32.16
CA ILE A 308 -0.02 4.74 32.04
C ILE A 308 -1.51 5.05 31.84
N ASP A 309 -2.04 6.02 32.57
CA ASP A 309 -3.44 6.42 32.45
C ASP A 309 -3.69 7.14 31.12
N ILE A 310 -2.75 7.98 30.67
CA ILE A 310 -2.79 8.57 29.32
C ILE A 310 -2.79 7.48 28.24
N ALA A 311 -2.00 6.43 28.40
CA ALA A 311 -1.97 5.29 27.47
C ALA A 311 -3.32 4.55 27.43
N ASN A 312 -4.00 4.43 28.57
CA ASN A 312 -5.32 3.81 28.63
C ASN A 312 -6.41 4.68 28.00
N GLU A 313 -6.38 6.00 28.21
CA GLU A 313 -7.35 6.95 27.66
C GLU A 313 -7.18 7.15 26.14
N THR A 314 -5.93 7.25 25.67
CA THR A 314 -5.63 7.54 24.25
C THR A 314 -5.43 6.27 23.41
N GLY A 315 -5.26 5.12 24.04
CA GLY A 315 -4.85 3.87 23.39
C GLY A 315 -3.40 3.86 22.90
N LEU A 316 -2.63 4.95 23.05
CA LEU A 316 -1.27 5.04 22.54
C LEU A 316 -0.26 4.24 23.38
N PRO A 317 0.71 3.57 22.75
CA PRO A 317 1.84 2.97 23.46
C PRO A 317 2.63 4.00 24.26
N ILE A 318 3.14 3.59 25.43
CA ILE A 318 3.92 4.46 26.33
C ILE A 318 5.14 5.06 25.62
N TYR A 319 5.81 4.31 24.75
CA TYR A 319 6.98 4.82 24.02
C TYR A 319 6.61 6.01 23.11
N ILE A 320 5.42 5.99 22.48
CA ILE A 320 4.92 7.09 21.67
C ILE A 320 4.55 8.29 22.53
N ILE A 321 3.92 8.06 23.69
CA ILE A 321 3.60 9.13 24.63
C ILE A 321 4.87 9.84 25.09
N ASN A 322 5.95 9.10 25.33
CA ASN A 322 7.26 9.67 25.65
C ASN A 322 7.86 10.50 24.50
N ASP A 323 7.61 10.12 23.25
CA ASP A 323 8.07 10.90 22.09
C ASP A 323 7.26 12.19 21.87
N ILE A 324 6.02 12.25 22.37
CA ILE A 324 5.12 13.41 22.25
C ILE A 324 5.39 14.48 23.31
N LEU A 325 5.73 14.06 24.54
CA LEU A 325 5.92 14.89 25.73
C LEU A 325 7.36 15.40 25.85
#